data_AF-A0AAX4JGU8-F1
#
_entry.id   AF-A0AAX4JGU8-F1
#
_cell.length_a   1.000
_cell.length_b   1.000
_cell.length_c   1.000
_cell.angle_alpha   90.00
_cell.angle_beta   90.00
_cell.angle_gamma   90.00
#
_symmetry.space_group_name_H-M   'P 1'
#
loop_
_entity.id
_entity.type
_entity.pdbx_description
1 polymer ?
#
loop_
_entity_poly.entity_id
_entity_poly.type
_entity_poly.pdbx_seq_one_letter_code
_entity_poly.pdbx_strand_id
1 'polypeptide(L)'
;MLIPINDFFNTEVESLGNLSKYNSLIFDYFMHMGYGNLCINYAKDLDMDFTFPPLFLLRSKIRDLIESGNIEKAIEELNELDISIYRNKEVYVNITCHKAYELKFIKDEVEVIQFLREALGELALEYEKEVEDFLEYLIFNSTNVDIQEKRVELADNVNYFILENISAKENELEKIIKGIVLEENVLSKKNKFTDFKERILEK
;
A
#
# COMPACT_ATOMS: atom_id res chain seq x y z
N MET A 1 10.71 -25.68 -15.37
CA MET A 1 11.54 -26.15 -14.25
C MET A 1 11.35 -25.11 -13.15
N LEU A 2 10.60 -25.45 -12.10
CA LEU A 2 10.20 -24.50 -11.05
C LEU A 2 11.37 -24.36 -10.06
N ILE A 3 11.90 -23.15 -9.92
CA ILE A 3 12.89 -22.84 -8.88
C ILE A 3 12.13 -22.67 -7.55
N PRO A 4 12.55 -23.31 -6.45
CA PRO A 4 11.91 -23.13 -5.16
C PRO A 4 12.10 -21.69 -4.67
N ILE A 5 11.00 -21.04 -4.23
CA ILE A 5 10.94 -19.61 -3.85
C ILE A 5 11.59 -19.34 -2.46
N ASN A 6 12.11 -20.36 -1.78
CA ASN A 6 12.55 -20.25 -0.39
C ASN A 6 13.88 -19.52 -0.16
N ASP A 7 14.65 -19.20 -1.21
CA ASP A 7 15.98 -18.59 -1.05
C ASP A 7 16.02 -17.07 -1.31
N PHE A 8 14.90 -16.42 -1.63
CA PHE A 8 14.91 -14.99 -2.00
C PHE A 8 14.96 -13.99 -0.83
N PHE A 9 14.77 -14.43 0.42
CA PHE A 9 14.63 -13.53 1.58
C PHE A 9 15.78 -13.60 2.61
N ASN A 10 16.82 -14.41 2.37
CA ASN A 10 17.95 -14.54 3.28
C ASN A 10 19.17 -13.81 2.73
N THR A 11 19.18 -12.48 2.82
CA THR A 11 20.41 -11.69 2.64
C THR A 11 20.84 -11.22 4.02
N GLU A 12 21.84 -11.89 4.60
CA GLU A 12 22.44 -11.50 5.87
C GLU A 12 23.25 -10.20 5.68
N VAL A 13 22.76 -9.11 6.26
CA VAL A 13 23.47 -7.84 6.34
C VAL A 13 24.44 -7.91 7.51
N GLU A 14 25.69 -8.30 7.23
CA GLU A 14 26.77 -8.28 8.23
C GLU A 14 27.35 -6.85 8.41
N SER A 15 27.43 -6.45 9.68
CA SER A 15 28.17 -5.30 10.27
C SER A 15 27.44 -3.96 10.46
N LEU A 16 26.84 -3.76 11.67
CA LEU A 16 26.85 -2.55 12.52
C LEU A 16 25.89 -2.77 13.72
N GLY A 17 26.33 -3.54 14.71
CA GLY A 17 25.53 -4.44 15.57
C GLY A 17 24.41 -3.93 16.49
N ASN A 18 23.79 -2.75 16.31
CA ASN A 18 22.46 -2.45 16.90
C ASN A 18 21.68 -1.37 16.14
N LEU A 19 22.35 -0.33 15.62
CA LEU A 19 21.72 0.61 14.66
C LEU A 19 21.41 -0.09 13.33
N SER A 20 22.26 -1.04 12.90
CA SER A 20 21.99 -1.80 11.66
C SER A 20 20.71 -2.61 11.75
N LYS A 21 20.33 -3.17 12.91
CA LYS A 21 19.14 -4.02 12.97
C LYS A 21 17.86 -3.23 12.73
N TYR A 22 17.75 -2.03 13.32
CA TYR A 22 16.61 -1.15 13.05
C TYR A 22 16.65 -0.63 11.61
N ASN A 23 17.83 -0.27 11.11
CA ASN A 23 17.98 0.18 9.73
C ASN A 23 17.61 -0.92 8.71
N SER A 24 18.01 -2.17 8.97
CA SER A 24 17.62 -3.33 8.18
C SER A 24 16.11 -3.59 8.25
N LEU A 25 15.47 -3.42 9.42
CA LEU A 25 14.02 -3.55 9.54
C LEU A 25 13.27 -2.48 8.74
N ILE A 26 13.74 -1.23 8.79
CA ILE A 26 13.16 -0.12 8.02
C ILE A 26 13.37 -0.36 6.52
N PHE A 27 14.58 -0.77 6.11
CA PHE A 27 14.89 -1.07 4.73
C PHE A 27 14.06 -2.24 4.19
N ASP A 28 13.94 -3.33 4.97
CA ASP A 28 13.09 -4.47 4.64
C ASP A 28 11.62 -4.04 4.49
N TYR A 29 11.15 -3.12 5.33
CA TYR A 29 9.81 -2.55 5.20
C TYR A 29 9.66 -1.75 3.89
N PHE A 30 10.63 -0.90 3.53
CA PHE A 30 10.58 -0.18 2.24
C PHE A 30 10.60 -1.14 1.05
N MET A 31 11.40 -2.22 1.15
CA MET A 31 11.44 -3.30 0.16
C MET A 31 10.09 -4.02 0.07
N HIS A 32 9.44 -4.29 1.20
CA HIS A 32 8.14 -4.91 1.27
C HIS A 32 7.06 -4.00 0.67
N MET A 33 7.08 -2.71 0.96
CA MET A 33 6.12 -1.73 0.43
C MET A 33 6.36 -1.37 -1.04
N GLY A 34 7.52 -1.70 -1.61
CA GLY A 34 7.85 -1.38 -2.99
C GLY A 34 8.34 0.07 -3.19
N TYR A 35 8.85 0.73 -2.15
CA TYR A 35 9.29 2.13 -2.22
C TYR A 35 10.69 2.26 -2.84
N GLY A 36 10.82 2.12 -4.16
CA GLY A 36 12.10 2.15 -4.88
C GLY A 36 12.99 3.34 -4.55
N ASN A 37 12.47 4.56 -4.68
CA ASN A 37 13.24 5.79 -4.41
C ASN A 37 13.70 5.88 -2.95
N LEU A 38 12.86 5.45 -1.99
CA LEU A 38 13.25 5.42 -0.58
C LEU A 38 14.35 4.40 -0.35
N CYS A 39 14.25 3.19 -0.93
CA CYS A 39 15.32 2.20 -0.82
C CYS A 39 16.64 2.70 -1.41
N ILE A 40 16.63 3.35 -2.57
CA ILE A 40 17.85 3.89 -3.20
C ILE A 40 18.51 4.93 -2.31
N ASN A 41 17.73 5.91 -1.84
CA ASN A 41 18.24 6.97 -0.98
C ASN A 41 18.74 6.42 0.36
N TYR A 42 17.98 5.50 0.95
CA TYR A 42 18.31 4.90 2.23
C TYR A 42 19.57 4.02 2.17
N ALA A 43 19.74 3.23 1.10
CA ALA A 43 20.94 2.43 0.89
C ALA A 43 22.17 3.33 0.70
N LYS A 44 22.04 4.43 -0.04
CA LYS A 44 23.10 5.42 -0.22
C LYS A 44 23.48 6.11 1.09
N ASP A 45 22.50 6.52 1.90
CA ASP A 45 22.73 7.19 3.18
C ASP A 45 23.45 6.28 4.19
N LEU A 46 23.29 4.96 4.04
CA LEU A 46 23.92 3.94 4.89
C LEU A 46 25.21 3.35 4.29
N ASP A 47 25.64 3.80 3.12
CA ASP A 47 26.77 3.24 2.37
C ASP A 47 26.65 1.72 2.17
N MET A 48 25.42 1.27 1.90
CA MET A 48 25.07 -0.14 1.72
C MET A 48 25.05 -0.50 0.24
N ASP A 49 25.91 -1.42 -0.16
CA ASP A 49 25.84 -2.06 -1.49
C ASP A 49 24.66 -3.03 -1.52
N PHE A 50 23.63 -2.69 -2.30
CA PHE A 50 22.43 -3.51 -2.44
C PHE A 50 22.00 -3.63 -3.90
N THR A 51 21.57 -4.83 -4.29
CA THR A 51 21.01 -5.10 -5.62
C THR A 51 19.55 -5.49 -5.47
N PHE A 52 18.69 -4.78 -6.18
CA PHE A 52 17.25 -5.00 -6.12
C PHE A 52 16.84 -6.33 -6.78
N PRO A 53 16.03 -7.16 -6.11
CA PRO A 53 15.43 -8.34 -6.71
C PRO A 53 14.54 -7.96 -7.90
N PRO A 54 14.48 -8.77 -8.98
CA PRO A 54 13.66 -8.46 -10.16
C PRO A 54 12.18 -8.20 -9.84
N LEU A 55 11.61 -8.98 -8.92
CA LEU A 55 10.22 -8.80 -8.49
C LEU A 55 9.99 -7.49 -7.75
N PHE A 56 10.96 -7.04 -6.95
CA PHE A 56 10.88 -5.73 -6.30
C PHE A 56 10.89 -4.61 -7.35
N LEU A 57 11.76 -4.69 -8.35
CA LEU A 57 11.83 -3.68 -9.41
C LEU A 57 10.49 -3.56 -10.17
N LEU A 58 9.84 -4.69 -10.45
CA LEU A 58 8.50 -4.70 -11.06
C LEU A 58 7.45 -4.04 -10.15
N ARG A 59 7.39 -4.42 -8.86
CA ARG A 59 6.44 -3.80 -7.91
C ARG A 59 6.67 -2.31 -7.74
N SER A 60 7.93 -1.89 -7.62
CA SER A 60 8.30 -0.47 -7.54
C SER A 60 7.88 0.29 -8.79
N LYS A 61 8.07 -0.29 -9.98
CA LYS A 61 7.64 0.31 -11.24
C LYS A 61 6.12 0.47 -11.31
N ILE A 62 5.36 -0.54 -10.89
CA ILE A 62 3.89 -0.47 -10.81
C ILE A 62 3.47 0.65 -9.86
N ARG A 63 4.07 0.72 -8.66
CA ARG A 63 3.83 1.81 -7.70
C ARG A 63 4.12 3.18 -8.32
N ASP A 64 5.28 3.37 -8.96
CA ASP A 64 5.66 4.65 -9.57
C ASP A 64 4.66 5.07 -10.67
N LEU A 65 4.13 4.11 -11.44
CA LEU A 65 3.09 4.37 -12.44
C LEU A 65 1.78 4.82 -11.79
N ILE A 66 1.37 4.19 -10.68
CA ILE A 66 0.17 4.58 -9.93
C ILE A 66 0.35 5.97 -9.30
N GLU A 67 1.46 6.20 -8.60
CA GLU A 67 1.78 7.45 -7.91
C GLU A 67 1.96 8.64 -8.87
N SER A 68 2.28 8.38 -10.13
CA SER A 68 2.34 9.38 -11.20
C SER A 68 1.02 9.57 -11.98
N GLY A 69 -0.03 8.82 -11.65
CA GLY A 69 -1.34 8.89 -12.32
C GLY A 69 -1.42 8.12 -13.65
N ASN A 70 -0.41 7.34 -14.01
CA ASN A 70 -0.38 6.52 -15.22
C ASN A 70 -1.08 5.16 -15.03
N ILE A 71 -2.35 5.19 -14.62
CA ILE A 71 -3.10 3.99 -14.20
C ILE A 71 -3.21 2.92 -15.30
N GLU A 72 -3.41 3.30 -16.56
CA GLU A 72 -3.52 2.30 -17.64
C GLU A 72 -2.23 1.51 -17.85
N LYS A 73 -1.08 2.19 -17.79
CA LYS A 73 0.22 1.51 -17.86
C LYS A 73 0.46 0.65 -16.62
N ALA A 74 0.03 1.11 -15.44
CA ALA A 74 0.11 0.30 -14.24
C ALA A 74 -0.70 -1.01 -14.37
N ILE A 75 -1.88 -0.96 -14.98
CA ILE A 75 -2.71 -2.14 -15.28
C ILE A 75 -2.03 -3.05 -16.31
N GLU A 76 -1.41 -2.50 -17.35
CA GLU A 76 -0.64 -3.29 -18.32
C GLU A 76 0.48 -4.09 -17.64
N GLU A 77 1.32 -3.41 -16.84
CA GLU A 77 2.42 -4.05 -16.09
C GLU A 77 1.91 -5.06 -15.05
N LEU A 78 0.77 -4.76 -14.40
CA LEU A 78 0.13 -5.68 -13.46
C LEU A 78 -0.37 -6.95 -14.15
N ASN A 79 -0.95 -6.82 -15.34
CA ASN A 79 -1.42 -7.97 -16.14
C ASN A 79 -0.26 -8.80 -16.71
N GLU A 80 0.86 -8.17 -17.04
CA GLU A 80 2.10 -8.87 -17.43
C GLU A 80 2.68 -9.67 -16.27
N LEU A 81 2.55 -9.17 -15.03
CA LEU A 81 2.95 -9.89 -13.82
C LEU A 81 2.02 -11.08 -13.54
N ASP A 82 0.73 -10.81 -13.34
CA ASP A 82 -0.32 -11.82 -13.23
C ASP A 82 -1.70 -11.18 -13.43
N ILE A 83 -2.37 -11.56 -14.52
CA ILE A 83 -3.73 -11.12 -14.86
C ILE A 83 -4.77 -11.42 -13.77
N SER A 84 -4.53 -12.42 -12.91
CA SER A 84 -5.46 -12.76 -11.83
C SER A 84 -5.56 -11.66 -10.78
N ILE A 85 -4.51 -10.84 -10.61
CA ILE A 85 -4.48 -9.76 -9.63
C ILE A 85 -5.47 -8.67 -10.03
N TYR A 86 -5.42 -8.19 -11.28
CA TYR A 86 -6.38 -7.18 -11.76
C TYR A 86 -7.82 -7.73 -11.84
N ARG A 87 -7.98 -9.04 -12.04
CA ARG A 87 -9.30 -9.70 -12.05
C ARG A 87 -9.89 -9.91 -10.66
N ASN A 88 -9.12 -9.68 -9.59
CA ASN A 88 -9.67 -9.61 -8.26
C ASN A 88 -10.67 -8.44 -8.20
N LYS A 89 -11.89 -8.71 -7.71
CA LYS A 89 -12.97 -7.71 -7.65
C LYS A 89 -12.56 -6.46 -6.87
N GLU A 90 -11.89 -6.63 -5.75
CA GLU A 90 -11.49 -5.52 -4.87
C GLU A 90 -10.46 -4.63 -5.56
N VAL A 91 -9.44 -5.23 -6.19
CA VAL A 91 -8.45 -4.50 -6.99
C VAL A 91 -9.13 -3.74 -8.14
N TYR A 92 -10.03 -4.40 -8.86
CA TYR A 92 -10.76 -3.79 -9.96
C TYR A 92 -11.60 -2.59 -9.50
N VAL A 93 -12.32 -2.74 -8.38
CA VAL A 93 -13.15 -1.67 -7.80
C VAL A 93 -12.27 -0.51 -7.35
N ASN A 94 -11.20 -0.76 -6.60
CA ASN A 94 -10.28 0.28 -6.11
C ASN A 94 -9.65 1.08 -7.25
N ILE A 95 -9.17 0.41 -8.30
CA ILE A 95 -8.64 1.07 -9.50
C ILE A 95 -9.75 1.86 -10.21
N THR A 96 -10.96 1.31 -10.32
CA THR A 96 -12.07 1.99 -11.01
C THR A 96 -12.52 3.24 -10.25
N CYS A 97 -12.67 3.18 -8.93
CA CYS A 97 -12.95 4.33 -8.08
C CYS A 97 -11.84 5.38 -8.19
N HIS A 98 -10.57 4.95 -8.19
CA HIS A 98 -9.44 5.87 -8.39
C HIS A 98 -9.46 6.56 -9.75
N LYS A 99 -9.79 5.85 -10.83
CA LYS A 99 -10.00 6.47 -12.15
C LYS A 99 -11.12 7.52 -12.10
N ALA A 100 -12.17 7.31 -11.32
CA ALA A 100 -13.23 8.30 -11.13
C ALA A 100 -12.72 9.56 -10.39
N TYR A 101 -11.87 9.41 -9.38
CA TYR A 101 -11.18 10.54 -8.73
C TYR A 101 -10.36 11.36 -9.73
N GLU A 102 -9.59 10.71 -10.60
CA GLU A 102 -8.82 11.39 -11.65
C GLU A 102 -9.72 12.07 -12.70
N LEU A 103 -10.81 11.42 -13.10
CA LEU A 103 -11.73 11.95 -14.11
C LEU A 103 -12.47 13.21 -13.62
N LYS A 104 -12.73 13.36 -12.31
CA LYS A 104 -13.34 14.56 -11.73
C LYS A 104 -12.58 15.85 -12.06
N PHE A 105 -11.27 15.80 -12.29
CA PHE A 105 -10.49 16.98 -12.66
C PHE A 105 -10.67 17.42 -14.12
N ILE A 106 -11.29 16.58 -14.96
CA ILE A 106 -11.39 16.77 -16.42
C ILE A 106 -12.85 16.82 -16.87
N LYS A 107 -13.71 16.04 -16.21
CA LYS A 107 -15.10 15.77 -16.59
C LYS A 107 -16.08 16.38 -15.61
N ASP A 108 -17.32 16.59 -16.07
CA ASP A 108 -18.40 16.98 -15.18
C ASP A 108 -18.85 15.80 -14.28
N GLU A 109 -19.61 16.11 -13.23
CA GLU A 109 -20.05 15.12 -12.25
C GLU A 109 -20.93 14.03 -12.87
N VAL A 110 -21.74 14.37 -13.87
CA VAL A 110 -22.67 13.44 -14.51
C VAL A 110 -21.91 12.41 -15.33
N GLU A 111 -20.92 12.84 -16.09
CA GLU A 111 -20.03 11.96 -16.86
C GLU A 111 -19.25 11.00 -15.94
N VAL A 112 -18.77 11.48 -14.79
CA VAL A 112 -18.03 10.63 -13.82
C VAL A 112 -18.95 9.60 -13.16
N ILE A 113 -20.17 9.98 -12.77
CA ILE A 113 -21.17 9.05 -12.24
C ILE A 113 -21.56 8.02 -13.29
N GLN A 114 -21.72 8.44 -14.55
CA GLN A 114 -22.03 7.52 -15.65
C GLN A 114 -20.90 6.51 -15.85
N PHE A 115 -19.64 6.96 -15.85
CA PHE A 115 -18.47 6.08 -15.90
C PHE A 115 -18.49 5.03 -14.79
N LEU A 116 -18.70 5.44 -13.53
CA LEU A 116 -18.76 4.50 -12.41
C LEU A 116 -19.89 3.48 -12.56
N ARG A 117 -21.07 3.95 -12.98
CA ARG A 117 -22.22 3.06 -13.20
C ARG A 117 -21.94 2.02 -14.28
N GLU A 118 -21.32 2.44 -15.38
CA GLU A 118 -20.97 1.55 -16.49
C GLU A 118 -19.84 0.58 -16.14
N ALA A 119 -18.84 1.03 -15.39
CA ALA A 119 -17.66 0.22 -15.04
C ALA A 119 -17.92 -0.77 -13.91
N LEU A 120 -18.68 -0.37 -12.87
CA LEU A 120 -18.93 -1.22 -11.69
C LEU A 120 -20.22 -2.02 -11.80
N GLY A 121 -21.28 -1.46 -12.41
CA GLY A 121 -22.58 -2.14 -12.50
C GLY A 121 -23.08 -2.60 -11.12
N GLU A 122 -23.37 -3.89 -10.98
CA GLU A 122 -23.83 -4.48 -9.70
C GLU A 122 -22.72 -4.57 -8.64
N LEU A 123 -21.43 -4.51 -9.02
CA LEU A 123 -20.32 -4.53 -8.05
C LEU A 123 -20.34 -3.31 -7.13
N ALA A 124 -20.94 -2.20 -7.57
CA ALA A 124 -21.11 -1.02 -6.73
C ALA A 124 -21.93 -1.30 -5.46
N LEU A 125 -22.80 -2.32 -5.48
CA LEU A 125 -23.59 -2.73 -4.30
C LEU A 125 -22.78 -3.61 -3.33
N GLU A 126 -21.81 -4.38 -3.85
CA GLU A 126 -20.93 -5.23 -3.05
C GLU A 126 -19.86 -4.39 -2.33
N TYR A 127 -19.47 -3.27 -2.94
CA TYR A 127 -18.48 -2.30 -2.45
C TYR A 127 -19.12 -0.92 -2.23
N GLU A 128 -20.26 -0.92 -1.54
CA GLU A 128 -21.08 0.29 -1.31
C GLU A 128 -20.27 1.39 -0.64
N LYS A 129 -19.42 1.05 0.34
CA LYS A 129 -18.66 2.02 1.12
C LYS A 129 -17.64 2.77 0.27
N GLU A 130 -16.88 2.06 -0.57
CA GLU A 130 -15.87 2.66 -1.44
C GLU A 130 -16.51 3.60 -2.47
N VAL A 131 -17.70 3.26 -2.95
CA VAL A 131 -18.48 4.09 -3.87
C VAL A 131 -19.11 5.27 -3.13
N GLU A 132 -19.64 5.06 -1.93
CA GLU A 132 -20.22 6.10 -1.07
C GLU A 132 -19.18 7.17 -0.73
N ASP A 133 -17.98 6.76 -0.27
CA ASP A 133 -16.87 7.67 0.03
C ASP A 133 -16.51 8.55 -1.18
N PHE A 134 -16.49 7.95 -2.39
CA PHE A 134 -16.25 8.71 -3.62
C PHE A 134 -17.40 9.66 -3.97
N LEU A 135 -18.66 9.23 -3.86
CA LEU A 135 -19.82 10.06 -4.18
C LEU A 135 -19.96 11.22 -3.19
N GLU A 136 -19.65 10.99 -1.91
CA GLU A 136 -19.58 12.05 -0.90
C GLU A 136 -18.55 13.11 -1.33
N TYR A 137 -17.34 12.68 -1.70
CA TYR A 137 -16.33 13.58 -2.26
C TYR A 137 -16.85 14.35 -3.48
N LEU A 138 -17.48 13.64 -4.43
CA LEU A 138 -17.94 14.22 -5.68
C LEU A 138 -18.98 15.34 -5.47
N ILE A 139 -19.94 15.12 -4.58
CA ILE A 139 -21.10 16.00 -4.36
C ILE A 139 -20.73 17.18 -3.45
N PHE A 140 -20.05 16.88 -2.34
CA PHE A 140 -19.83 17.89 -1.31
C PHE A 140 -18.50 18.60 -1.48
N ASN A 141 -17.63 18.11 -2.37
CA ASN A 141 -16.22 18.48 -2.40
C ASN A 141 -15.65 18.42 -0.96
N SER A 142 -16.15 17.44 -0.17
CA SER A 142 -16.22 17.49 1.31
C SER A 142 -14.86 17.45 1.97
N THR A 143 -13.81 17.19 1.20
CA THR A 143 -12.43 17.24 1.63
C THR A 143 -11.62 17.77 0.46
N ASN A 144 -10.59 18.56 0.74
CA ASN A 144 -9.45 18.71 -0.17
C ASN A 144 -8.82 17.32 -0.29
N VAL A 145 -9.46 16.38 -1.00
CA VAL A 145 -8.89 15.06 -1.26
C VAL A 145 -7.64 15.33 -2.06
N ASP A 146 -6.51 15.09 -1.42
CA ASP A 146 -5.25 15.10 -2.12
C ASP A 146 -5.24 13.85 -3.01
N ILE A 147 -5.35 14.07 -4.31
CA ILE A 147 -5.27 12.99 -5.29
C ILE A 147 -3.99 12.18 -5.11
N GLN A 148 -2.91 12.82 -4.61
CA GLN A 148 -1.67 12.14 -4.32
C GLN A 148 -1.81 11.15 -3.18
N GLU A 149 -2.55 11.48 -2.11
CA GLU A 149 -2.85 10.54 -1.03
C GLU A 149 -3.65 9.35 -1.56
N LYS A 150 -4.65 9.58 -2.42
CA LYS A 150 -5.42 8.50 -3.07
C LYS A 150 -4.57 7.62 -3.98
N ARG A 151 -3.55 8.18 -4.64
CA ARG A 151 -2.61 7.38 -5.44
C ARG A 151 -1.74 6.50 -4.57
N VAL A 152 -1.26 7.02 -3.44
CA VAL A 152 -0.47 6.23 -2.48
C VAL A 152 -1.30 5.10 -1.87
N GLU A 153 -2.54 5.38 -1.45
CA GLU A 153 -3.48 4.37 -0.95
C GLU A 153 -3.72 3.25 -1.98
N LEU A 154 -3.95 3.61 -3.25
CA LEU A 154 -4.14 2.64 -4.32
C LEU A 154 -2.87 1.80 -4.54
N ALA A 155 -1.69 2.44 -4.55
CA ALA A 155 -0.43 1.73 -4.74
C ALA A 155 -0.13 0.76 -3.59
N ASP A 156 -0.46 1.13 -2.35
CA ASP A 156 -0.36 0.24 -1.19
C ASP A 156 -1.31 -0.95 -1.31
N ASN A 157 -2.57 -0.73 -1.71
CA ASN A 157 -3.55 -1.78 -1.91
C ASN A 157 -3.12 -2.75 -3.04
N VAL A 158 -2.71 -2.24 -4.20
CA VAL A 158 -2.23 -3.06 -5.32
C VAL A 158 -0.98 -3.85 -4.91
N ASN A 159 -0.04 -3.24 -4.18
CA ASN A 159 1.14 -3.93 -3.69
C ASN A 159 0.78 -5.08 -2.73
N TYR A 160 -0.18 -4.86 -1.83
CA TYR A 160 -0.70 -5.90 -0.94
C TYR A 160 -1.22 -7.10 -1.74
N PHE A 161 -2.07 -6.87 -2.74
CA PHE A 161 -2.60 -7.95 -3.58
C PHE A 161 -1.53 -8.69 -4.39
N ILE A 162 -0.49 -7.99 -4.85
CA ILE A 162 0.66 -8.64 -5.48
C ILE A 162 1.37 -9.56 -4.49
N LEU A 163 1.63 -9.10 -3.27
CA LEU A 163 2.33 -9.86 -2.23
C LEU A 163 1.53 -11.08 -1.76
N GLU A 164 0.22 -10.93 -1.57
CA GLU A 164 -0.70 -12.02 -1.25
C GLU A 164 -0.70 -13.10 -2.34
N ASN A 165 -0.78 -12.68 -3.61
CA ASN A 165 -0.80 -13.60 -4.75
C ASN A 165 0.47 -14.47 -4.82
N ILE A 166 1.63 -13.88 -4.56
CA ILE A 166 2.91 -14.61 -4.53
C ILE A 166 3.19 -15.32 -3.19
N SER A 167 2.24 -15.27 -2.24
CA SER A 167 2.38 -15.82 -0.89
C SER A 167 3.63 -15.32 -0.16
N ALA A 168 3.92 -14.02 -0.30
CA ALA A 168 5.03 -13.39 0.40
C ALA A 168 4.81 -13.46 1.92
N LYS A 169 5.90 -13.63 2.67
CA LYS A 169 5.83 -13.56 4.13
C LYS A 169 5.57 -12.12 4.57
N GLU A 170 4.84 -11.99 5.67
CA GLU A 170 4.69 -10.72 6.39
C GLU A 170 6.07 -10.14 6.74
N ASN A 171 6.19 -8.82 6.62
CA ASN A 171 7.40 -8.10 6.98
C ASN A 171 7.64 -8.11 8.50
N GLU A 172 8.89 -8.26 8.93
CA GLU A 172 9.21 -8.42 10.35
C GLU A 172 8.92 -7.14 11.17
N LEU A 173 9.02 -5.95 10.58
CA LEU A 173 8.64 -4.72 11.28
C LEU A 173 7.12 -4.66 11.53
N GLU A 174 6.32 -4.99 10.52
CA GLU A 174 4.86 -5.05 10.65
C GLU A 174 4.42 -6.04 11.73
N LYS A 175 5.02 -7.24 11.74
CA LYS A 175 4.80 -8.27 12.74
C LYS A 175 5.15 -7.81 14.16
N ILE A 176 6.28 -7.12 14.33
CA ILE A 176 6.69 -6.54 15.63
C ILE A 176 5.66 -5.51 16.09
N ILE A 177 5.22 -4.60 15.22
CA ILE A 177 4.24 -3.55 15.55
C ILE A 177 2.90 -4.18 15.93
N LYS A 178 2.40 -5.15 15.17
CA LYS A 178 1.17 -5.87 15.51
C LYS A 178 1.28 -6.56 16.86
N GLY A 179 2.42 -7.17 17.17
CA GLY A 179 2.71 -7.74 18.50
C GLY A 179 2.59 -6.72 19.62
N ILE A 180 3.20 -5.54 19.46
CA ILE A 180 3.14 -4.44 20.44
C ILE A 180 1.69 -4.00 20.64
N VAL A 181 0.95 -3.71 19.57
CA VAL A 181 -0.45 -3.26 19.65
C VAL A 181 -1.35 -4.31 20.32
N LEU A 182 -1.14 -5.60 20.02
CA LEU A 182 -1.86 -6.68 20.69
C LEU A 182 -1.57 -6.71 22.19
N GLU A 183 -0.30 -6.63 22.58
CA GLU A 183 0.11 -6.61 23.99
C GLU A 183 -0.45 -5.38 24.72
N GLU A 184 -0.40 -4.20 24.10
CA GLU A 184 -1.00 -2.96 24.64
C GLU A 184 -2.50 -3.13 24.86
N ASN A 185 -3.23 -3.69 23.89
CA ASN A 185 -4.66 -3.97 24.01
C ASN A 185 -4.98 -5.00 25.10
N VAL A 186 -4.09 -5.97 25.33
CA VAL A 186 -4.24 -6.94 26.42
C VAL A 186 -3.96 -6.28 27.77
N LEU A 187 -2.95 -5.41 27.84
CA LEU A 187 -2.57 -4.70 29.05
C LEU A 187 -3.60 -3.64 29.45
N SER A 188 -4.18 -2.91 28.51
CA SER A 188 -5.25 -1.92 28.77
C SER A 188 -6.53 -2.57 29.30
N LYS A 189 -6.81 -3.81 28.90
CA LYS A 189 -7.93 -4.62 29.42
C LYS A 189 -7.65 -5.23 30.80
N LYS A 190 -6.39 -5.57 31.09
CA LYS A 190 -5.99 -6.24 32.35
C LYS A 190 -5.61 -5.28 33.48
N ASN A 191 -5.02 -4.14 33.14
CA ASN A 191 -4.62 -3.11 34.07
C ASN A 191 -5.37 -1.82 33.70
N LYS A 192 -6.22 -1.31 34.60
CA LYS A 192 -6.66 0.08 34.55
C LYS A 192 -5.45 0.99 34.80
N PHE A 193 -4.57 1.15 33.81
CA PHE A 193 -3.60 2.24 33.85
C PHE A 193 -4.34 3.51 33.41
N THR A 194 -4.20 4.56 34.22
CA THR A 194 -4.59 5.93 33.91
C THR A 194 -4.00 6.31 32.56
N ASP A 195 -4.85 6.84 31.67
CA ASP A 195 -4.44 7.21 30.32
C ASP A 195 -3.28 8.21 30.38
N PHE A 196 -2.33 8.12 29.45
CA PHE A 196 -1.21 9.07 29.35
C PHE A 196 -1.69 10.53 29.29
N LYS A 197 -2.91 10.75 28.82
CA LYS A 197 -3.66 12.01 28.76
C LYS A 197 -3.97 12.59 30.15
N GLU A 198 -4.23 11.75 31.15
CA GLU A 198 -4.52 12.17 32.53
C GLU A 198 -3.27 12.67 33.25
N ARG A 199 -2.08 12.15 32.89
CA ARG A 199 -0.79 12.58 33.46
C ARG A 199 -0.31 13.97 33.02
N ILE A 200 -0.83 14.51 31.91
CA ILE A 200 -0.42 15.83 31.40
C ILE A 200 -1.26 16.96 32.03
N LEU A 201 -2.44 16.64 32.56
CA LEU A 201 -3.37 17.59 33.16
C LEU A 201 -3.22 17.73 34.69
N GLU A 202 -2.39 16.90 35.34
CA GLU A 202 -2.02 17.05 36.75
C GLU A 202 -0.85 18.04 36.97
N LYS A 203 -0.95 19.25 36.41
CA LYS A 203 -0.12 20.39 36.81
C LYS A 203 -0.96 21.53 37.34
#